data_AF-A0A378LYE3-F1
#
_entry.id   AF-A0A378LYE3-F1
#
_cell.length_a   1.000
_cell.length_b   1.000
_cell.length_c   1.000
_cell.angle_alpha   90.00
_cell.angle_beta   90.00
_cell.angle_gamma   90.00
#
_symmetry.space_group_name_H-M   'P 1'
#
loop_
_entity.id
_entity.type
_entity.pdbx_description
1 polymer ?
#
loop_
_entity_poly.entity_id
_entity_poly.type
_entity_poly.pdbx_seq_one_letter_code
_entity_poly.pdbx_strand_id
1 'polypeptide(L)'
;MQKRQIGILKGLISPSLKRQLSVAYIAPDGRLTSDDPNSYSGKERVAYQNALIKQHPDTGYADSIIKERQEKKKSAFFQPKKEDEKDKINATPTLS
;
A
#
# COMPACT_ATOMS: atom_id res chain seq x y z
N MET A 1 47.30 16.15 14.78
CA MET A 1 45.85 16.43 14.81
C MET A 1 45.13 15.37 13.99
N GLN A 2 44.46 14.41 14.63
CA GLN A 2 43.74 13.32 13.96
C GLN A 2 42.32 13.77 13.58
N LYS A 3 42.01 13.76 12.28
CA LYS A 3 40.66 13.96 11.76
C LYS A 3 39.85 12.68 11.98
N ARG A 4 38.92 12.69 12.93
CA ARG A 4 37.95 11.60 13.11
C ARG A 4 36.96 11.63 11.96
N GLN A 5 37.03 10.62 11.08
CA GLN A 5 36.00 10.36 10.09
C GLN A 5 34.73 9.92 10.83
N ILE A 6 33.66 10.73 10.75
CA ILE A 6 32.33 10.36 11.23
C ILE A 6 31.67 9.62 10.07
N GLY A 7 31.91 8.31 9.99
CA GLY A 7 31.10 7.41 9.18
C GLY A 7 29.72 7.33 9.81
N ILE A 8 28.75 8.08 9.28
CA ILE A 8 27.38 8.06 9.76
C ILE A 8 26.73 6.74 9.32
N LEU A 9 26.82 5.77 10.23
CA LEU A 9 25.94 4.63 10.52
C LEU A 9 24.67 4.55 9.64
N LYS A 10 24.80 4.00 8.43
CA LYS A 10 23.67 3.64 7.55
C LYS A 10 23.06 2.25 7.85
N GLY A 11 23.37 1.63 8.99
CA GLY A 11 23.23 0.17 9.11
C GLY A 11 22.65 -0.41 10.40
N LEU A 12 22.07 0.36 11.32
CA LEU A 12 21.62 -0.17 12.62
C LEU A 12 20.28 0.44 13.07
N ILE A 13 19.25 0.37 12.22
CA ILE A 13 17.87 0.39 12.74
C ILE A 13 17.52 -1.07 13.00
N SER A 14 17.59 -1.48 14.26
CA SER A 14 17.26 -2.83 14.72
C SER A 14 15.90 -3.25 14.13
N PRO A 15 15.78 -4.40 13.43
CA PRO A 15 14.55 -4.82 12.75
C PRO A 15 13.35 -4.97 13.70
N SER A 16 13.58 -5.02 15.01
CA SER A 16 12.55 -5.07 16.05
C SER A 16 11.85 -3.74 16.32
N LEU A 17 12.50 -2.58 16.09
CA LEU A 17 11.95 -1.26 16.44
C LEU A 17 11.21 -0.58 15.28
N LYS A 18 10.94 -1.29 14.18
CA LYS A 18 10.19 -0.75 13.04
C LYS A 18 8.67 -0.95 13.15
N ARG A 19 8.18 -1.88 13.98
CA ARG A 19 6.74 -2.16 14.10
C ARG A 19 6.06 -1.16 15.05
N GLN A 20 5.84 0.06 14.57
CA GLN A 20 4.83 0.93 15.17
C GLN A 20 3.46 0.52 14.61
N LEU A 21 2.54 0.14 15.51
CA LEU A 21 1.16 -0.23 15.17
C LEU A 21 0.31 1.00 14.80
N SER A 22 0.72 2.18 15.27
CA SER A 22 0.09 3.46 14.97
C SER A 22 1.17 4.53 14.82
N VAL A 23 0.96 5.42 13.86
CA VAL A 23 1.84 6.55 13.57
C VAL A 23 0.94 7.75 13.39
N ALA A 24 1.22 8.86 14.06
CA ALA A 24 0.50 10.11 13.82
C ALA A 24 1.04 10.79 12.54
N TYR A 25 0.16 11.23 11.65
CA TYR A 25 0.50 11.89 10.39
C TYR A 25 -0.55 12.93 10.04
N ILE A 26 -0.17 13.85 9.16
CA ILE A 26 -1.11 14.80 8.58
C ILE A 26 -1.91 14.07 7.49
N ALA A 27 -3.23 13.99 7.67
CA ALA A 27 -4.18 13.43 6.73
C ALA A 27 -4.25 14.27 5.43
N PRO A 28 -4.83 13.73 4.35
CA PRO A 28 -4.98 14.46 3.09
C PRO A 28 -5.80 15.76 3.20
N ASP A 29 -6.68 15.85 4.20
CA ASP A 29 -7.48 17.04 4.52
C ASP A 29 -6.74 18.06 5.39
N GLY A 30 -5.48 17.79 5.75
CA GLY A 30 -4.62 18.65 6.56
C GLY A 30 -4.76 18.46 8.07
N ARG A 31 -5.62 17.54 8.54
CA ARG A 31 -5.77 17.28 9.98
C ARG A 31 -4.69 16.35 10.50
N LEU A 32 -4.26 16.54 11.75
CA LEU A 32 -3.43 15.54 12.43
C LEU A 32 -4.31 14.35 12.81
N THR A 33 -3.95 13.15 12.35
CA THR A 33 -4.64 11.90 12.68
C THR A 33 -3.64 10.82 13.05
N SER A 34 -4.11 9.78 13.73
CA SER A 34 -3.41 8.50 13.93
C SER A 34 -4.22 7.31 13.40
N ASP A 35 -5.25 7.59 12.60
CA ASP A 35 -6.14 6.57 12.05
C ASP A 35 -5.38 5.62 11.10
N ASP A 36 -5.78 4.36 11.10
CA ASP A 36 -5.27 3.35 10.18
C ASP A 36 -5.74 3.66 8.73
N PRO A 37 -4.82 3.96 7.78
CA PRO A 37 -5.18 4.20 6.39
C PRO A 37 -5.96 3.06 5.72
N ASN A 38 -5.82 1.81 6.17
CA ASN A 38 -6.53 0.64 5.67
C ASN A 38 -7.97 0.52 6.18
N SER A 39 -8.36 1.30 7.21
CA SER A 39 -9.77 1.42 7.61
C SER A 39 -10.62 2.12 6.55
N TYR A 40 -9.99 2.92 5.68
CA TYR A 40 -10.64 3.57 4.56
C TYR A 40 -10.74 2.65 3.34
N SER A 41 -11.49 3.07 2.32
CA SER A 41 -11.66 2.32 1.07
C SER A 41 -11.35 3.16 -0.18
N GLY A 42 -11.15 2.49 -1.31
CA GLY A 42 -10.99 3.13 -2.61
C GLY A 42 -9.87 4.18 -2.68
N LYS A 43 -10.20 5.36 -3.23
CA LYS A 43 -9.26 6.47 -3.43
C LYS A 43 -8.81 7.10 -2.11
N GLU A 44 -9.69 7.13 -1.12
CA GLU A 44 -9.40 7.70 0.19
C GLU A 44 -8.30 6.90 0.90
N ARG A 45 -8.44 5.57 0.95
CA ARG A 45 -7.37 4.69 1.45
C ARG A 45 -6.02 4.98 0.80
N VAL A 46 -6.00 5.13 -0.53
CA VAL A 46 -4.76 5.41 -1.26
C VAL A 46 -4.16 6.76 -0.85
N ALA A 47 -4.99 7.79 -0.69
CA ALA A 47 -4.57 9.12 -0.27
C ALA A 47 -3.97 9.10 1.15
N TYR A 48 -4.65 8.49 2.11
CA TYR A 48 -4.15 8.37 3.49
C TYR A 48 -2.87 7.53 3.58
N GLN A 49 -2.80 6.40 2.86
CA GLN A 49 -1.58 5.61 2.77
C GLN A 49 -0.40 6.41 2.18
N ASN A 50 -0.66 7.20 1.13
CA ASN A 50 0.38 8.04 0.53
C ASN A 50 0.83 9.16 1.48
N ALA A 51 -0.09 9.76 2.22
CA ALA A 51 0.21 10.79 3.21
C ALA A 51 1.11 10.24 4.31
N LEU A 52 0.80 9.03 4.82
CA LEU A 52 1.61 8.34 5.82
C LEU A 52 3.01 8.00 5.28
N ILE A 53 3.11 7.37 4.11
CA ILE A 53 4.39 6.98 3.52
C ILE A 53 5.28 8.19 3.25
N LYS A 54 4.69 9.32 2.80
CA LYS A 54 5.44 10.55 2.51
C LYS A 54 6.07 11.15 3.76
N GLN A 55 5.38 11.08 4.90
CA GLN A 55 5.83 11.66 6.16
C GLN A 55 6.73 10.72 6.95
N HIS A 56 6.45 9.41 6.89
CA HIS A 56 7.08 8.39 7.71
C HIS A 56 7.54 7.18 6.88
N PRO A 57 8.43 7.37 5.89
CA PRO A 57 8.82 6.31 4.95
C PRO A 57 9.57 5.15 5.61
N ASP A 58 10.27 5.40 6.73
CA ASP A 58 11.15 4.41 7.36
C ASP A 58 10.44 3.54 8.41
N THR A 59 9.13 3.73 8.60
CA THR A 59 8.33 2.96 9.55
C THR A 59 7.95 1.59 8.98
N GLY A 60 7.89 0.58 9.83
CA GLY A 60 7.43 -0.75 9.43
C GLY A 60 5.96 -0.78 8.98
N TYR A 61 5.20 0.25 9.34
CA TYR A 61 3.85 0.46 8.86
C TYR A 61 3.84 0.88 7.37
N ALA A 62 4.67 1.87 7.00
CA ALA A 62 4.90 2.25 5.61
C ALA A 62 5.45 1.07 4.79
N ASP A 63 6.42 0.32 5.34
CA ASP A 63 6.98 -0.88 4.70
C ASP A 63 5.89 -1.92 4.38
N SER A 64 4.97 -2.15 5.31
CA SER A 64 3.87 -3.11 5.14
C SER A 64 2.92 -2.69 4.01
N ILE A 65 2.57 -1.40 3.92
CA ILE A 65 1.73 -0.86 2.85
C ILE A 65 2.43 -1.00 1.49
N ILE A 66 3.72 -0.68 1.42
CA ILE A 66 4.50 -0.79 0.19
C ILE A 66 4.58 -2.24 -0.27
N LYS A 67 4.83 -3.17 0.66
CA LYS A 67 4.90 -4.61 0.39
C LYS A 67 3.55 -5.14 -0.13
N GLU A 68 2.43 -4.81 0.53
CA GLU A 68 1.09 -5.20 0.08
C GLU A 68 0.81 -4.71 -1.35
N ARG A 69 1.18 -3.46 -1.66
CA ARG A 69 1.02 -2.89 -3.01
C ARG A 69 1.87 -3.61 -4.06
N GLN A 70 3.09 -4.01 -3.72
CA GLN A 70 3.96 -4.77 -4.63
C GLN A 70 3.44 -6.18 -4.86
N GLU A 71 2.96 -6.87 -3.81
CA GLU A 71 2.37 -8.21 -3.92
C GLU A 71 1.11 -8.20 -4.79
N LYS A 72 0.23 -7.21 -4.63
CA LYS A 72 -0.95 -7.05 -5.51
C LYS A 72 -0.58 -6.81 -6.98
N LYS A 73 0.48 -6.05 -7.24
CA LYS A 73 0.99 -5.85 -8.61
C LYS A 73 1.55 -7.15 -9.18
N LYS A 74 2.26 -7.94 -8.37
CA LYS A 74 2.78 -9.24 -8.78
C LYS A 74 1.67 -10.25 -9.03
N SER A 75 0.64 -10.30 -8.20
CA SER A 75 -0.50 -11.21 -8.39
C SER A 75 -1.35 -10.85 -9.61
N ALA A 76 -1.47 -9.57 -9.95
CA ALA A 76 -2.11 -9.13 -11.19
C ALA A 76 -1.36 -9.56 -12.45
N PHE A 77 -0.04 -9.82 -12.35
CA PHE A 77 0.79 -10.25 -13.48
C PHE A 77 0.63 -11.75 -13.81
N PHE A 78 0.13 -12.55 -12.85
CA PHE A 78 -0.02 -14.00 -12.99
C PHE A 78 -1.49 -14.45 -13.15
N GLN A 79 -2.42 -13.55 -13.44
CA GLN A 79 -3.79 -13.97 -13.75
C GLN A 79 -3.87 -14.46 -15.19
N PRO A 80 -4.22 -15.74 -15.45
CA PRO A 80 -4.64 -16.16 -16.78
C PRO A 80 -5.89 -15.35 -17.13
N LYS A 81 -5.87 -14.70 -18.29
CA LYS A 81 -7.05 -14.04 -18.86
C LYS A 81 -8.16 -15.09 -18.94
N LYS A 82 -9.19 -14.99 -18.09
CA LYS A 82 -10.48 -15.61 -18.41
C LYS A 82 -11.04 -14.80 -19.58
N GLU A 83 -10.91 -15.35 -20.77
CA GLU A 83 -11.69 -14.97 -21.93
C GLU A 83 -13.17 -15.14 -21.55
N ASP A 84 -13.87 -14.03 -21.38
CA ASP A 84 -15.33 -14.05 -21.40
C ASP A 84 -15.75 -14.35 -22.85
N GLU A 85 -16.08 -15.61 -23.08
CA GLU A 85 -16.80 -16.12 -24.24
C GLU A 85 -18.12 -15.36 -24.37
N LYS A 86 -18.12 -14.33 -25.23
CA LYS A 86 -19.33 -13.64 -25.69
C LYS A 86 -19.51 -13.85 -27.19
N ASP A 87 -20.02 -15.01 -27.53
CA ASP A 87 -20.72 -15.31 -28.78
C ASP A 87 -21.60 -16.54 -28.49
N LYS A 88 -22.85 -16.73 -28.89
CA LYS A 88 -23.91 -15.95 -29.54
C LYS A 88 -25.07 -16.97 -29.72
N ILE A 89 -26.34 -16.51 -29.68
CA ILE A 89 -27.48 -17.01 -30.50
C ILE A 89 -28.46 -18.10 -29.95
N ASN A 90 -29.74 -17.65 -29.84
CA ASN A 90 -31.07 -18.32 -29.99
C ASN A 90 -31.59 -19.29 -28.89
N ALA A 91 -32.87 -19.36 -28.52
CA ALA A 91 -34.11 -18.99 -29.20
C ALA A 91 -35.25 -18.66 -28.19
N THR A 92 -36.15 -17.78 -28.63
CA THR A 92 -37.51 -17.55 -28.11
C THR A 92 -38.34 -18.85 -28.06
N PRO A 93 -39.11 -19.13 -26.99
CA PRO A 93 -40.10 -20.20 -27.02
C PRO A 93 -41.40 -19.69 -27.68
N THR A 94 -41.83 -20.37 -28.75
CA THR A 94 -43.13 -20.23 -29.40
C THR A 94 -44.25 -20.71 -28.46
N LEU A 95 -45.27 -19.89 -28.24
CA LEU A 95 -46.57 -20.27 -27.65
C LEU A 95 -47.69 -19.53 -28.38
N SER A 96 -48.31 -20.20 -29.35
CA SER A 96 -49.73 -20.12 -29.78
C SER A 96 -49.88 -20.69 -31.19
#